data_AF-A0A1H9AT27-F1
#
_entry.id   AF-A0A1H9AT27-F1
#
_cell.length_a   1.000
_cell.length_b   1.000
_cell.length_c   1.000
_cell.angle_alpha   90.00
_cell.angle_beta   90.00
_cell.angle_gamma   90.00
#
_symmetry.space_group_name_H-M   'P 1'
#
loop_
_entity.id
_entity.type
_entity.pdbx_description
1 polymer ?
#
loop_
_entity_poly.entity_id
_entity_poly.type
_entity_poly.pdbx_seq_one_letter_code
_entity_poly.pdbx_strand_id
1 'polypeptide(L)'
;MIKRTLLSLLASFAFAAPAAATNPYAEMVRLEVLPGWHQANGTHIAALRITLAPGWKTYWRAPGDAGIPPSIRWAGSRNLTNATPQWPTPVVFSQNGMRSVGYKHELILPLVLTPQNVGKPITLKGQLQIGICNDICVPADLSFDLSLPQGATRPDPAIASALASQPFSGDKAGLSAVHCAVSPTADGLLLSADITLPSAGAEEYAVVETADPQVWVAEAETSRTGNRLHVETQLMHVEGGAFALDRSGIRITVLGTRHAVDIQGCPAAP
;
A
#
# COMPACT_ATOMS: atom_id res chain seq x y z
N MET A 1 77.88 12.46 -29.69
CA MET A 1 76.69 13.08 -29.03
C MET A 1 75.59 13.24 -30.08
N ILE A 2 74.63 12.31 -30.17
CA ILE A 2 73.40 12.48 -30.95
C ILE A 2 72.26 11.86 -30.11
N LYS A 3 71.40 12.72 -29.55
CA LYS A 3 70.15 12.33 -28.86
C LYS A 3 69.05 12.18 -29.90
N ARG A 4 68.32 11.06 -29.90
CA ARG A 4 67.05 10.90 -30.64
C ARG A 4 65.91 10.78 -29.64
N THR A 5 65.04 11.77 -29.71
CA THR A 5 63.88 12.05 -28.86
C THR A 5 62.74 11.08 -29.18
N LEU A 6 62.21 10.37 -28.18
CA LEU A 6 60.96 9.62 -28.29
C LEU A 6 59.78 10.59 -28.11
N LEU A 7 58.85 10.57 -29.06
CA LEU A 7 57.56 11.27 -28.99
C LEU A 7 56.52 10.29 -28.44
N SER A 8 56.01 10.53 -27.23
CA SER A 8 54.95 9.73 -26.61
C SER A 8 53.57 10.23 -27.05
N LEU A 9 52.78 9.36 -27.67
CA LEU A 9 51.39 9.59 -28.08
C LEU A 9 50.47 9.35 -26.86
N LEU A 10 49.87 10.40 -26.30
CA LEU A 10 48.80 10.27 -25.29
C LEU A 10 47.45 10.11 -26.00
N ALA A 11 46.84 8.93 -25.91
CA ALA A 11 45.47 8.70 -26.35
C ALA A 11 44.49 9.08 -25.22
N SER A 12 43.72 10.15 -25.42
CA SER A 12 42.66 10.58 -24.51
C SER A 12 41.42 9.71 -24.71
N PHE A 13 41.16 8.79 -23.79
CA PHE A 13 39.90 8.03 -23.74
C PHE A 13 38.82 8.91 -23.08
N ALA A 14 37.87 9.40 -23.88
CA ALA A 14 36.68 10.08 -23.37
C ALA A 14 35.72 9.04 -22.76
N PHE A 15 35.61 9.01 -21.43
CA PHE A 15 34.57 8.25 -20.74
C PHE A 15 33.21 8.90 -20.98
N ALA A 16 32.40 8.32 -21.86
CA ALA A 16 30.98 8.64 -21.94
C ALA A 16 30.28 8.06 -20.69
N ALA A 17 29.77 8.92 -19.81
CA ALA A 17 28.96 8.49 -18.69
C ALA A 17 27.67 7.82 -19.20
N PRO A 18 27.23 6.68 -18.65
CA PRO A 18 25.98 6.07 -19.03
C PRO A 18 24.83 7.00 -18.67
N ALA A 19 23.98 7.32 -19.65
CA ALA A 19 22.75 8.05 -19.40
C ALA A 19 21.87 7.20 -18.46
N ALA A 20 21.50 7.77 -17.31
CA ALA A 20 20.50 7.15 -16.44
C ALA A 20 19.23 6.94 -17.27
N ALA A 21 18.79 5.68 -17.41
CA ALA A 21 17.58 5.35 -18.13
C ALA A 21 16.40 6.08 -17.45
N THR A 22 15.88 7.08 -18.14
CA THR A 22 14.71 7.85 -17.70
C THR A 22 13.50 6.93 -17.86
N ASN A 23 12.76 6.65 -16.79
CA ASN A 23 11.52 5.87 -16.89
C ASN A 23 10.57 6.60 -17.86
N PRO A 24 10.26 6.05 -19.05
CA PRO A 24 9.46 6.75 -20.05
C PRO A 24 7.99 6.95 -19.61
N TYR A 25 7.59 6.32 -18.51
CA TYR A 25 6.25 6.43 -17.92
C TYR A 25 6.20 7.36 -16.70
N ALA A 26 7.29 8.07 -16.37
CA ALA A 26 7.33 8.98 -15.22
C ALA A 26 6.26 10.08 -15.28
N GLU A 27 5.92 10.55 -16.48
CA GLU A 27 4.85 11.56 -16.72
C GLU A 27 3.43 11.00 -16.52
N MET A 28 3.26 9.67 -16.42
CA MET A 28 1.95 9.03 -16.27
C MET A 28 1.41 9.08 -14.85
N VAL A 29 2.22 9.56 -13.91
CA VAL A 29 1.85 9.71 -12.51
C VAL A 29 2.47 10.96 -11.90
N ARG A 30 1.69 11.68 -11.11
CA ARG A 30 2.12 12.89 -10.42
C ARG A 30 1.85 12.76 -8.94
N LEU A 31 2.82 13.17 -8.13
CA LEU A 31 2.72 13.22 -6.67
C LEU A 31 2.64 14.66 -6.18
N GLU A 32 1.68 14.93 -5.30
CA GLU A 32 1.52 16.19 -4.56
C GLU A 32 1.33 15.90 -3.08
N VAL A 33 1.95 16.68 -2.20
CA VAL A 33 1.68 16.62 -0.76
C VAL A 33 0.57 17.62 -0.44
N LEU A 34 -0.55 17.13 0.10
CA LEU A 34 -1.59 17.98 0.66
C LEU A 34 -1.25 18.31 2.10
N PRO A 35 -1.16 19.61 2.46
CA PRO A 35 -0.61 20.03 3.75
C PRO A 35 -1.50 19.69 4.94
N GLY A 36 -2.81 19.51 4.74
CA GLY A 36 -3.76 19.13 5.78
C GLY A 36 -3.80 20.03 7.01
N TRP A 37 -3.89 19.44 8.21
CA TRP A 37 -4.18 20.17 9.47
C TRP A 37 -3.60 19.50 10.72
N HIS A 38 -3.44 20.28 11.78
CA HIS A 38 -3.07 19.83 13.11
C HIS A 38 -4.27 19.34 13.91
N GLN A 39 -4.09 18.25 14.65
CA GLN A 39 -5.09 17.68 15.54
C GLN A 39 -4.81 18.05 17.00
N ALA A 40 -5.86 18.05 17.82
CA ALA A 40 -5.78 18.43 19.25
C ALA A 40 -4.92 17.48 20.09
N ASN A 41 -4.78 16.22 19.66
CA ASN A 41 -3.92 15.20 20.28
C ASN A 41 -2.42 15.38 19.92
N GLY A 42 -2.06 16.43 19.18
CA GLY A 42 -0.68 16.72 18.80
C GLY A 42 -0.20 16.03 17.52
N THR A 43 -1.01 15.18 16.88
CA THR A 43 -0.70 14.65 15.55
C THR A 43 -1.05 15.65 14.45
N HIS A 44 -0.53 15.41 13.24
CA HIS A 44 -0.82 16.20 12.07
C HIS A 44 -1.35 15.30 10.95
N ILE A 45 -2.44 15.70 10.32
CA ILE A 45 -2.98 15.03 9.14
C ILE A 45 -2.42 15.71 7.90
N ALA A 46 -1.82 14.93 7.01
CA ALA A 46 -1.46 15.34 5.65
C ALA A 46 -1.95 14.28 4.66
N ALA A 47 -1.69 14.44 3.37
CA ALA A 47 -1.91 13.35 2.41
C ALA A 47 -0.90 13.38 1.25
N LEU A 48 -0.70 12.22 0.65
CA LEU A 48 -0.08 12.08 -0.67
C LEU A 48 -1.20 11.98 -1.71
N ARG A 49 -1.33 12.97 -2.59
CA ARG A 49 -2.20 12.89 -3.77
C ARG A 49 -1.40 12.35 -4.94
N ILE A 50 -1.84 11.20 -5.45
CA ILE A 50 -1.27 10.52 -6.60
C ILE A 50 -2.28 10.62 -7.72
N THR A 51 -2.00 11.46 -8.73
CA THR A 51 -2.83 11.60 -9.93
C THR A 51 -2.25 10.76 -11.05
N LEU A 52 -3.09 9.95 -11.70
CA LEU A 52 -2.71 9.05 -12.77
C LEU A 52 -3.25 9.55 -14.11
N ALA A 53 -2.49 9.34 -15.18
CA ALA A 53 -2.98 9.57 -16.54
C ALA A 53 -4.20 8.68 -16.86
N PRO A 54 -5.08 9.07 -17.79
CA PRO A 54 -6.24 8.27 -18.17
C PRO A 54 -5.87 6.82 -18.53
N GLY A 55 -6.64 5.85 -18.00
CA GLY A 55 -6.39 4.41 -18.18
C GLY A 55 -5.40 3.79 -17.19
N TRP A 56 -4.50 4.60 -16.63
CA TRP A 56 -3.51 4.13 -15.65
C TRP A 56 -4.11 3.93 -14.26
N LYS A 57 -3.55 2.96 -13.56
CA LYS A 57 -3.95 2.51 -12.23
C LYS A 57 -2.73 2.44 -11.33
N THR A 58 -2.95 2.53 -10.02
CA THR A 58 -1.93 2.22 -9.02
C THR A 58 -2.47 1.20 -8.02
N TYR A 59 -1.59 0.64 -7.22
CA TYR A 59 -1.86 -0.52 -6.38
C TYR A 59 -2.22 -0.12 -4.95
N TRP A 60 -3.06 -0.95 -4.32
CA TRP A 60 -3.30 -0.90 -2.88
C TRP A 60 -2.12 -1.50 -2.12
N ARG A 61 -2.09 -1.36 -0.79
CA ARG A 61 -1.04 -1.97 0.06
C ARG A 61 -0.94 -3.49 -0.10
N ALA A 62 -2.07 -4.15 -0.37
CA ALA A 62 -2.18 -5.59 -0.59
C ALA A 62 -2.79 -5.82 -1.98
N PRO A 63 -1.99 -5.75 -3.05
CA PRO A 63 -2.52 -5.55 -4.39
C PRO A 63 -2.96 -6.83 -5.11
N GLY A 64 -2.81 -7.99 -4.46
CA GLY A 64 -2.95 -9.31 -5.07
C GLY A 64 -1.67 -9.74 -5.80
N ASP A 65 -1.70 -10.95 -6.36
CA ASP A 65 -0.52 -11.67 -6.88
C ASP A 65 0.21 -10.93 -8.01
N ALA A 66 -0.52 -10.14 -8.81
CA ALA A 66 0.01 -9.44 -9.97
C ALA A 66 0.52 -8.02 -9.68
N GLY A 67 0.31 -7.52 -8.46
CA GLY A 67 0.52 -6.11 -8.15
C GLY A 67 1.87 -5.79 -7.52
N ILE A 68 2.31 -4.54 -7.69
CA ILE A 68 3.53 -4.03 -7.04
C ILE A 68 3.10 -3.15 -5.85
N PRO A 69 3.27 -3.62 -4.60
CA PRO A 69 2.80 -2.89 -3.44
C PRO A 69 3.57 -1.57 -3.28
N PRO A 70 2.89 -0.50 -2.81
CA PRO A 70 3.49 0.78 -2.54
C PRO A 70 4.48 0.71 -1.35
N SER A 71 5.63 1.37 -1.47
CA SER A 71 6.62 1.52 -0.41
C SER A 71 6.94 2.99 -0.19
N ILE A 72 6.91 3.44 1.07
CA ILE A 72 7.17 4.83 1.44
C ILE A 72 8.38 4.91 2.36
N ARG A 73 9.37 5.70 1.96
CA ARG A 73 10.55 6.01 2.77
C ARG A 73 10.50 7.46 3.20
N TRP A 74 10.62 7.71 4.50
CA TRP A 74 10.55 9.05 5.11
C TRP A 74 11.92 9.70 5.31
N ALA A 75 12.96 9.18 4.66
CA ALA A 75 14.32 9.67 4.82
C ALA A 75 14.42 11.17 4.46
N GLY A 76 15.03 11.93 5.36
CA GLY A 76 15.16 13.39 5.22
C GLY A 76 14.00 14.20 5.83
N SER A 77 12.93 13.55 6.30
CA SER A 77 11.91 14.22 7.12
C SER A 77 12.51 14.75 8.42
N ARG A 78 11.96 15.85 8.93
CA ARG A 78 12.36 16.45 10.22
C ARG A 78 11.17 16.60 11.15
N ASN A 79 11.44 16.47 12.44
CA ASN A 79 10.44 16.52 13.50
C ASN A 79 9.35 15.44 13.33
N LEU A 80 9.69 14.27 12.78
CA LEU A 80 8.75 13.19 12.47
C LEU A 80 9.20 11.91 13.20
N THR A 81 8.36 11.40 14.10
CA THR A 81 8.57 10.11 14.77
C THR A 81 7.93 8.96 14.00
N ASN A 82 6.73 9.17 13.48
CA ASN A 82 6.00 8.16 12.73
C ASN A 82 5.08 8.81 11.69
N ALA A 83 4.81 8.09 10.60
CA ALA A 83 3.85 8.44 9.58
C ALA A 83 3.04 7.20 9.20
N THR A 84 1.75 7.18 9.58
CA THR A 84 0.86 6.03 9.36
C THR A 84 -0.09 6.30 8.19
N PRO A 85 0.04 5.62 7.05
CA PRO A 85 -0.90 5.74 5.94
C PRO A 85 -2.28 5.22 6.32
N GLN A 86 -3.33 5.96 5.95
CA GLN A 86 -4.74 5.61 6.15
C GLN A 86 -5.33 5.29 4.79
N TRP A 87 -5.46 4.00 4.47
CA TRP A 87 -5.81 3.56 3.13
C TRP A 87 -7.31 3.66 2.85
N PRO A 88 -7.76 4.51 1.89
CA PRO A 88 -9.15 4.49 1.46
C PRO A 88 -9.52 3.13 0.86
N THR A 89 -10.82 2.84 0.79
CA THR A 89 -11.33 1.60 0.17
C THR A 89 -10.85 1.51 -1.28
N PRO A 90 -10.11 0.45 -1.64
CA PRO A 90 -9.67 0.24 -3.02
C PRO A 90 -10.80 -0.32 -3.88
N VAL A 91 -10.54 -0.40 -5.19
CA VAL A 91 -11.38 -1.15 -6.12
C VAL A 91 -10.68 -2.44 -6.54
N VAL A 92 -11.48 -3.47 -6.80
CA VAL A 92 -11.02 -4.72 -7.43
C VAL A 92 -11.15 -4.57 -8.94
N PHE A 93 -10.12 -4.99 -9.68
CA PHE A 93 -10.12 -5.01 -11.14
C PHE A 93 -9.32 -6.21 -11.65
N SER A 94 -9.57 -6.61 -12.91
CA SER A 94 -8.71 -7.57 -13.59
C SER A 94 -7.58 -6.84 -14.33
N GLN A 95 -6.37 -7.35 -14.19
CA GLN A 95 -5.18 -6.92 -14.90
C GLN A 95 -4.51 -8.16 -15.49
N ASN A 96 -4.39 -8.23 -16.81
CA ASN A 96 -3.78 -9.36 -17.53
C ASN A 96 -4.36 -10.74 -17.14
N GLY A 97 -5.68 -10.80 -16.89
CA GLY A 97 -6.37 -12.03 -16.50
C GLY A 97 -6.26 -12.40 -15.02
N MET A 98 -5.53 -11.62 -14.22
CA MET A 98 -5.42 -11.81 -12.76
C MET A 98 -6.18 -10.74 -12.01
N ARG A 99 -6.62 -11.02 -10.78
CA ARG A 99 -7.24 -10.00 -9.92
C ARG A 99 -6.18 -9.06 -9.39
N SER A 100 -6.54 -7.80 -9.26
CA SER A 100 -5.70 -6.77 -8.64
C SER A 100 -6.56 -5.82 -7.82
N VAL A 101 -5.95 -5.26 -6.78
CA VAL A 101 -6.59 -4.35 -5.84
C VAL A 101 -5.84 -3.03 -5.83
N GLY A 102 -6.56 -1.93 -6.03
CA GLY A 102 -5.92 -0.63 -6.18
C GLY A 102 -6.86 0.52 -6.48
N TYR A 103 -6.35 1.50 -7.21
CA TYR A 103 -7.02 2.77 -7.48
C TYR A 103 -6.90 3.17 -8.95
N LYS A 104 -7.93 3.85 -9.44
CA LYS A 104 -8.00 4.39 -10.81
C LYS A 104 -8.04 5.91 -10.73
N HIS A 105 -7.42 6.60 -11.68
CA HIS A 105 -7.39 8.08 -11.82
C HIS A 105 -6.67 8.84 -10.70
N GLU A 106 -7.05 8.63 -9.45
CA GLU A 106 -6.47 9.32 -8.30
C GLU A 106 -6.49 8.44 -7.05
N LEU A 107 -5.43 8.56 -6.26
CA LEU A 107 -5.38 8.14 -4.86
C LEU A 107 -5.00 9.36 -4.00
N ILE A 108 -5.87 9.75 -3.08
CA ILE A 108 -5.48 10.58 -1.93
C ILE A 108 -5.23 9.63 -0.78
N LEU A 109 -3.96 9.50 -0.35
CA LEU A 109 -3.55 8.66 0.76
C LEU A 109 -3.30 9.54 1.99
N PRO A 110 -4.27 9.67 2.91
CA PRO A 110 -4.05 10.37 4.17
C PRO A 110 -2.93 9.75 4.98
N LEU A 111 -2.21 10.60 5.71
CA LEU A 111 -1.14 10.24 6.62
C LEU A 111 -1.47 10.82 7.99
N VAL A 112 -1.41 9.98 9.03
CA VAL A 112 -1.35 10.45 10.41
C VAL A 112 0.12 10.58 10.78
N LEU A 113 0.58 11.81 10.97
CA LEU A 113 1.96 12.14 11.29
C LEU A 113 2.10 12.42 12.78
N THR A 114 2.99 11.70 13.44
CA THR A 114 3.34 11.92 14.85
C THR A 114 4.62 12.74 14.91
N PRO A 115 4.59 13.99 15.40
CA PRO A 115 5.79 14.80 15.50
C PRO A 115 6.69 14.34 16.66
N GLN A 116 7.99 14.55 16.51
CA GLN A 116 8.95 14.33 17.61
C GLN A 116 8.79 15.39 18.72
N ASN A 117 8.59 16.65 18.32
CA ASN A 117 8.31 17.78 19.19
C ASN A 117 6.96 18.40 18.79
N VAL A 118 5.96 18.24 19.65
CA VAL A 118 4.61 18.78 19.43
C VAL A 118 4.67 20.31 19.33
N GLY A 119 3.88 20.87 18.40
CA GLY A 119 3.82 22.31 18.16
C GLY A 119 4.97 22.89 17.32
N LYS A 120 5.97 22.07 16.95
CA LYS A 120 7.00 22.44 15.96
C LYS A 120 6.60 21.97 14.55
N PRO A 121 7.02 22.67 13.49
CA PRO A 121 6.66 22.31 12.13
C PRO A 121 7.29 20.96 11.75
N ILE A 122 6.55 20.16 10.99
CA ILE A 122 7.06 18.95 10.36
C ILE A 122 7.57 19.32 8.97
N THR A 123 8.78 18.90 8.63
CA THR A 123 9.20 18.85 7.22
C THR A 123 8.99 17.42 6.75
N LEU A 124 8.01 17.23 5.88
CA LEU A 124 7.66 15.94 5.31
C LEU A 124 8.44 15.75 4.01
N LYS A 125 9.47 14.90 4.06
CA LYS A 125 10.35 14.59 2.95
C LYS A 125 10.54 13.09 2.81
N GLY A 126 10.53 12.60 1.58
CA GLY A 126 10.66 11.18 1.34
C GLY A 126 10.57 10.77 -0.12
N GLN A 127 10.45 9.46 -0.30
CA GLN A 127 10.28 8.79 -1.58
C GLN A 127 9.13 7.80 -1.49
N LEU A 128 8.23 7.85 -2.46
CA LEU A 128 7.15 6.91 -2.69
C LEU A 128 7.53 6.06 -3.90
N GLN A 129 7.66 4.75 -3.71
CA GLN A 129 7.78 3.77 -4.79
C GLN A 129 6.43 3.09 -4.97
N ILE A 130 5.91 3.08 -6.19
CA ILE A 130 4.63 2.45 -6.53
C ILE A 130 4.73 1.69 -7.84
N GLY A 131 3.87 0.69 -8.02
CA GLY A 131 3.53 0.26 -9.36
C GLY A 131 2.47 1.17 -9.98
N ILE A 132 2.64 1.45 -11.27
CA ILE A 132 1.59 1.99 -12.13
C ILE A 132 1.32 1.01 -13.26
N CYS A 133 0.06 0.80 -13.60
CA CYS A 133 -0.31 -0.16 -14.63
C CYS A 133 -1.37 0.36 -15.61
N ASN A 134 -1.12 0.12 -16.89
CA ASN A 134 -2.09 0.20 -17.97
C ASN A 134 -2.06 -1.12 -18.77
N ASP A 135 -1.62 -1.12 -20.03
CA ASP A 135 -1.34 -2.36 -20.79
C ASP A 135 -0.08 -3.08 -20.27
N ILE A 136 0.80 -2.32 -19.60
CA ILE A 136 1.99 -2.82 -18.93
C ILE A 136 2.03 -2.28 -17.51
N CYS A 137 2.67 -3.02 -16.61
CA CYS A 137 2.89 -2.58 -15.23
C CYS A 137 4.38 -2.26 -15.02
N VAL A 138 4.67 -1.07 -14.52
CA VAL A 138 6.04 -0.60 -14.29
C VAL A 138 6.16 0.07 -12.91
N PRO A 139 7.33 -0.03 -12.25
CA PRO A 139 7.60 0.74 -11.05
C PRO A 139 7.78 2.23 -11.37
N ALA A 140 7.42 3.10 -10.42
CA ALA A 140 7.64 4.54 -10.45
C ALA A 140 8.17 5.02 -9.09
N ASP A 141 9.20 5.88 -9.13
CA ASP A 141 9.82 6.51 -7.97
C ASP A 141 9.45 7.99 -7.93
N LEU A 142 8.78 8.41 -6.85
CA LEU A 142 8.24 9.75 -6.68
C LEU A 142 8.80 10.38 -5.42
N SER A 143 9.53 11.50 -5.55
CA SER A 143 10.07 12.23 -4.40
C SER A 143 9.12 13.34 -3.97
N PHE A 144 9.06 13.61 -2.66
CA PHE A 144 8.29 14.72 -2.10
C PHE A 144 9.08 15.44 -1.01
N ASP A 145 8.86 16.74 -0.88
CA ASP A 145 9.47 17.60 0.14
C ASP A 145 8.52 18.78 0.39
N LEU A 146 7.91 18.84 1.57
CA LEU A 146 7.04 19.94 1.97
C LEU A 146 7.24 20.26 3.45
N SER A 147 7.40 21.54 3.77
CA SER A 147 7.27 22.02 5.15
C SER A 147 5.80 22.30 5.45
N LEU A 148 5.23 21.51 6.37
CA LEU A 148 3.80 21.59 6.67
C LEU A 148 3.48 22.88 7.43
N PRO A 149 2.39 23.58 7.09
CA PRO A 149 2.04 24.85 7.71
C PRO A 149 1.73 24.65 9.19
N GLN A 150 2.09 25.64 10.00
CA GLN A 150 1.69 25.70 11.40
C GLN A 150 0.30 26.33 11.52
N GLY A 151 -0.49 25.89 12.51
CA GLY A 151 -1.76 26.53 12.86
C GLY A 151 -2.94 26.24 11.92
N ALA A 152 -2.75 25.49 10.83
CA ALA A 152 -3.88 24.97 10.05
C ALA A 152 -4.66 23.95 10.90
N THR A 153 -5.89 24.28 11.29
CA THR A 153 -6.76 23.40 12.10
C THR A 153 -8.03 22.97 11.36
N ARG A 154 -8.35 23.63 10.25
CA ARG A 154 -9.51 23.31 9.42
C ARG A 154 -9.19 22.07 8.56
N PRO A 155 -10.04 21.03 8.58
CA PRO A 155 -9.86 19.89 7.70
C PRO A 155 -9.91 20.25 6.22
N ASP A 156 -8.97 19.70 5.45
CA ASP A 156 -9.03 19.71 4.00
C ASP A 156 -10.15 18.76 3.53
N PRO A 157 -11.12 19.21 2.71
CA PRO A 157 -12.25 18.38 2.29
C PRO A 157 -11.85 17.10 1.55
N ALA A 158 -10.79 17.15 0.73
CA ALA A 158 -10.37 16.01 -0.08
C ALA A 158 -9.72 14.93 0.81
N ILE A 159 -8.87 15.36 1.76
CA ILE A 159 -8.28 14.44 2.75
C ILE A 159 -9.37 13.89 3.69
N ALA A 160 -10.31 14.72 4.15
CA ALA A 160 -11.41 14.28 5.01
C ALA A 160 -12.32 13.25 4.30
N SER A 161 -12.60 13.44 3.02
CA SER A 161 -13.35 12.47 2.20
C SER A 161 -12.59 11.15 2.06
N ALA A 162 -11.27 11.20 1.81
CA ALA A 162 -10.44 10.00 1.73
C ALA A 162 -10.39 9.23 3.07
N LEU A 163 -10.26 9.94 4.20
CA LEU A 163 -10.33 9.35 5.54
C LEU A 163 -11.68 8.69 5.82
N ALA A 164 -12.78 9.31 5.38
CA ALA A 164 -14.13 8.78 5.53
C ALA A 164 -14.41 7.59 4.60
N SER A 165 -13.63 7.43 3.53
CA SER A 165 -13.77 6.34 2.55
C SER A 165 -12.99 5.09 2.92
N GLN A 166 -12.36 5.03 4.11
CA GLN A 166 -11.70 3.82 4.60
C GLN A 166 -12.72 2.68 4.82
N PRO A 167 -12.29 1.41 4.76
CA PRO A 167 -13.14 0.29 5.14
C PRO A 167 -13.71 0.48 6.55
N PHE A 168 -14.97 0.08 6.75
CA PHE A 168 -15.56 0.07 8.09
C PHE A 168 -14.85 -0.95 8.96
N SER A 169 -14.65 -0.63 10.24
CA SER A 169 -14.26 -1.64 11.21
C SER A 169 -15.36 -2.70 11.35
N GLY A 170 -15.00 -3.93 11.69
CA GLY A 170 -15.94 -5.04 11.83
C GLY A 170 -17.16 -4.71 12.71
N ASP A 171 -16.95 -4.06 13.86
CA ASP A 171 -18.02 -3.62 14.77
C ASP A 171 -19.05 -2.69 14.09
N LYS A 172 -18.57 -1.69 13.34
CA LYS A 172 -19.43 -0.75 12.59
C LYS A 172 -20.15 -1.42 11.42
N ALA A 173 -19.56 -2.48 10.87
CA ALA A 173 -20.16 -3.27 9.80
C ALA A 173 -21.15 -4.33 10.29
N GLY A 174 -21.33 -4.49 11.61
CA GLY A 174 -22.21 -5.51 12.19
C GLY A 174 -21.62 -6.92 12.18
N LEU A 175 -20.29 -7.05 12.19
CA LEU A 175 -19.60 -8.31 12.38
C LEU A 175 -20.00 -8.92 13.73
N SER A 176 -20.54 -10.14 13.70
CA SER A 176 -20.97 -10.84 14.91
C SER A 176 -20.04 -11.99 15.31
N ALA A 177 -19.32 -12.59 14.35
CA ALA A 177 -18.38 -13.67 14.61
C ALA A 177 -17.35 -13.82 13.49
N VAL A 178 -16.16 -14.28 13.87
CA VAL A 178 -15.10 -14.75 12.97
C VAL A 178 -14.58 -16.05 13.56
N HIS A 179 -14.48 -17.09 12.74
CA HIS A 179 -13.87 -18.36 13.12
C HIS A 179 -12.93 -18.80 12.03
N CYS A 180 -11.70 -19.14 12.37
CA CYS A 180 -10.75 -19.61 11.37
C CYS A 180 -10.18 -20.98 11.69
N ALA A 181 -9.97 -21.77 10.66
CA ALA A 181 -9.22 -23.01 10.69
C ALA A 181 -7.92 -22.82 9.91
N VAL A 182 -6.85 -23.44 10.40
CA VAL A 182 -5.54 -23.45 9.72
C VAL A 182 -5.12 -24.91 9.62
N SER A 183 -4.76 -25.34 8.43
CA SER A 183 -4.27 -26.70 8.19
C SER A 183 -3.01 -26.68 7.31
N PRO A 184 -2.08 -27.62 7.50
CA PRO A 184 -0.87 -27.69 6.66
C PRO A 184 -1.22 -28.14 5.24
N THR A 185 -0.50 -27.58 4.26
CA THR A 185 -0.48 -28.02 2.86
C THR A 185 0.92 -28.51 2.51
N ALA A 186 1.14 -28.95 1.26
CA ALA A 186 2.46 -29.36 0.79
C ALA A 186 3.49 -28.22 0.87
N ASP A 187 3.06 -26.99 0.57
CA ASP A 187 3.93 -25.83 0.39
C ASP A 187 3.71 -24.72 1.45
N GLY A 188 2.80 -24.92 2.41
CA GLY A 188 2.50 -23.92 3.44
C GLY A 188 1.29 -24.25 4.31
N LEU A 189 0.40 -23.28 4.47
CA LEU A 189 -0.83 -23.38 5.27
C LEU A 189 -2.05 -23.02 4.43
N LEU A 190 -3.15 -23.74 4.62
CA LEU A 190 -4.48 -23.34 4.19
C LEU A 190 -5.17 -22.62 5.34
N LEU A 191 -5.55 -21.36 5.12
CA LEU A 191 -6.39 -20.58 6.03
C LEU A 191 -7.82 -20.58 5.50
N SER A 192 -8.75 -21.06 6.33
CA SER A 192 -10.18 -20.95 6.10
C SER A 192 -10.79 -20.07 7.18
N ALA A 193 -11.62 -19.11 6.81
CA ALA A 193 -12.30 -18.20 7.73
C ALA A 193 -13.80 -18.12 7.42
N ASP A 194 -14.62 -18.43 8.42
CA ASP A 194 -16.06 -18.19 8.41
C ASP A 194 -16.36 -16.88 9.14
N ILE A 195 -16.86 -15.90 8.40
CA ILE A 195 -17.11 -14.54 8.86
C ILE A 195 -18.62 -14.30 8.85
N THR A 196 -19.21 -14.05 10.02
CA THR A 196 -20.65 -13.75 10.14
C THR A 196 -20.85 -12.24 10.19
N LEU A 197 -21.30 -11.68 9.07
CA LEU A 197 -21.54 -10.24 8.89
C LEU A 197 -22.63 -9.99 7.83
N PRO A 198 -23.36 -8.86 7.92
CA PRO A 198 -24.22 -8.38 6.84
C PRO A 198 -23.47 -8.30 5.51
N SER A 199 -24.16 -8.58 4.40
CA SER A 199 -23.54 -8.50 3.07
C SER A 199 -22.98 -7.09 2.80
N ALA A 200 -21.75 -7.04 2.30
CA ALA A 200 -21.05 -5.85 1.85
C ALA A 200 -21.39 -5.45 0.39
N GLY A 201 -22.25 -6.23 -0.28
CA GLY A 201 -22.65 -6.02 -1.66
C GLY A 201 -22.82 -7.32 -2.43
N ALA A 202 -23.07 -7.20 -3.74
CA ALA A 202 -22.79 -8.28 -4.69
C ALA A 202 -21.27 -8.42 -4.87
N GLU A 203 -20.80 -9.62 -5.22
CA GLU A 203 -19.39 -9.94 -5.50
C GLU A 203 -18.45 -9.45 -4.40
N GLU A 204 -18.35 -10.23 -3.33
CA GLU A 204 -17.47 -9.91 -2.21
C GLU A 204 -16.13 -10.60 -2.36
N TYR A 205 -15.07 -9.82 -2.46
CA TYR A 205 -13.72 -10.32 -2.45
C TYR A 205 -13.14 -10.19 -1.04
N ALA A 206 -12.23 -11.09 -0.67
CA ALA A 206 -11.47 -10.97 0.56
C ALA A 206 -10.00 -10.78 0.23
N VAL A 207 -9.35 -9.85 0.91
CA VAL A 207 -7.90 -9.72 0.92
C VAL A 207 -7.43 -10.07 2.32
N VAL A 208 -6.52 -11.03 2.41
CA VAL A 208 -5.92 -11.48 3.67
C VAL A 208 -4.49 -10.96 3.73
N GLU A 209 -4.14 -10.33 4.84
CA GLU A 209 -2.81 -9.80 5.14
C GLU A 209 -2.29 -10.45 6.44
N THR A 210 -0.98 -10.64 6.54
CA THR A 210 -0.29 -11.11 7.74
C THR A 210 0.59 -10.01 8.32
N ALA A 211 0.82 -10.05 9.63
CA ALA A 211 1.79 -9.16 10.28
C ALA A 211 3.24 -9.49 9.90
N ASP A 212 3.51 -10.73 9.47
CA ASP A 212 4.82 -11.15 8.96
C ASP A 212 4.93 -10.84 7.45
N PRO A 213 5.83 -9.94 7.03
CA PRO A 213 6.04 -9.60 5.63
C PRO A 213 6.75 -10.71 4.82
N GLN A 214 7.24 -11.78 5.47
CA GLN A 214 7.83 -12.95 4.81
C GLN A 214 6.78 -14.04 4.50
N VAL A 215 5.53 -13.83 4.88
CA VAL A 215 4.43 -14.73 4.51
C VAL A 215 3.71 -14.16 3.29
N TRP A 216 3.80 -14.86 2.18
CA TRP A 216 3.01 -14.61 0.99
C TRP A 216 1.60 -15.17 1.17
N VAL A 217 0.61 -14.41 0.71
CA VAL A 217 -0.82 -14.75 0.83
C VAL A 217 -1.42 -14.78 -0.57
N ALA A 218 -1.94 -15.93 -0.97
CA ALA A 218 -2.58 -16.11 -2.26
C ALA A 218 -3.89 -15.32 -2.37
N GLU A 219 -4.34 -15.09 -3.60
CA GLU A 219 -5.69 -14.61 -3.87
C GLU A 219 -6.74 -15.50 -3.16
N ALA A 220 -7.59 -14.89 -2.34
CA ALA A 220 -8.59 -15.63 -1.59
C ALA A 220 -9.83 -15.94 -2.45
N GLU A 221 -10.35 -17.15 -2.25
CA GLU A 221 -11.67 -17.54 -2.71
C GLU A 221 -12.73 -17.16 -1.68
N THR A 222 -13.89 -16.73 -2.17
CA THR A 222 -15.00 -16.30 -1.32
C THR A 222 -16.31 -16.94 -1.75
N SER A 223 -17.11 -17.35 -0.78
CA SER A 223 -18.48 -17.79 -1.02
C SER A 223 -19.40 -17.37 0.12
N ARG A 224 -20.64 -17.00 -0.20
CA ARG A 224 -21.60 -16.55 0.79
C ARG A 224 -22.80 -17.48 0.90
N THR A 225 -23.17 -17.83 2.13
CA THR A 225 -24.44 -18.48 2.48
C THR A 225 -25.14 -17.68 3.57
N GLY A 226 -26.24 -17.00 3.21
CA GLY A 226 -26.92 -16.08 4.12
C GLY A 226 -25.99 -14.97 4.63
N ASN A 227 -25.87 -14.84 5.96
CA ASN A 227 -24.99 -13.86 6.60
C ASN A 227 -23.56 -14.36 6.84
N ARG A 228 -23.22 -15.56 6.38
CA ARG A 228 -21.87 -16.12 6.52
C ARG A 228 -21.11 -16.00 5.20
N LEU A 229 -19.98 -15.30 5.25
CA LEU A 229 -18.97 -15.27 4.19
C LEU A 229 -17.88 -16.25 4.56
N HIS A 230 -17.67 -17.24 3.71
CA HIS A 230 -16.53 -18.14 3.77
C HIS A 230 -15.40 -17.54 2.95
N VAL A 231 -14.19 -17.56 3.50
CA VAL A 231 -12.95 -17.09 2.87
C VAL A 231 -11.92 -18.21 2.97
N GLU A 232 -11.29 -18.56 1.86
CA GLU A 232 -10.21 -19.54 1.84
C GLU A 232 -9.00 -18.98 1.09
N THR A 233 -7.79 -19.15 1.64
CA THR A 233 -6.53 -18.72 0.99
C THR A 233 -5.36 -19.59 1.44
N GLN A 234 -4.31 -19.64 0.62
CA GLN A 234 -3.05 -20.29 0.93
C GLN A 234 -2.01 -19.28 1.41
N LEU A 235 -1.26 -19.67 2.42
CA LEU A 235 -0.18 -18.91 3.03
C LEU A 235 1.12 -19.68 2.84
N MET A 236 2.16 -19.04 2.31
CA MET A 236 3.48 -19.65 2.11
C MET A 236 4.58 -18.73 2.60
N HIS A 237 5.60 -19.27 3.25
CA HIS A 237 6.79 -18.47 3.55
C HIS A 237 7.56 -18.23 2.25
N VAL A 238 8.07 -17.02 2.04
CA VAL A 238 8.78 -16.65 0.79
C VAL A 238 10.05 -17.50 0.55
N GLU A 239 10.61 -18.09 1.61
CA GLU A 239 11.76 -19.02 1.52
C GLU A 239 11.35 -20.50 1.41
N GLY A 240 10.05 -20.83 1.40
CA GLY A 240 9.53 -22.20 1.22
C GLY A 240 9.65 -23.12 2.45
N GLY A 241 9.94 -22.57 3.63
CA GLY A 241 10.09 -23.32 4.88
C GLY A 241 8.84 -23.32 5.77
N ALA A 242 8.85 -24.14 6.82
CA ALA A 242 7.82 -24.11 7.86
C ALA A 242 7.88 -22.78 8.64
N PHE A 243 6.71 -22.25 9.00
CA PHE A 243 6.59 -20.99 9.72
C PHE A 243 5.44 -21.05 10.73
N ALA A 244 5.54 -20.22 11.77
CA ALA A 244 4.47 -20.04 12.74
C ALA A 244 3.56 -18.88 12.28
N LEU A 245 2.25 -19.10 12.31
CA LEU A 245 1.27 -18.08 11.96
C LEU A 245 0.75 -17.37 13.21
N ASP A 246 1.04 -16.08 13.36
CA ASP A 246 0.39 -15.24 14.36
C ASP A 246 -1.02 -14.88 13.90
N ARG A 247 -2.01 -15.55 14.50
CA ARG A 247 -3.43 -15.36 14.20
C ARG A 247 -3.97 -14.01 14.62
N SER A 248 -3.33 -13.34 15.58
CA SER A 248 -3.73 -12.00 16.03
C SER A 248 -3.28 -10.92 15.04
N GLY A 249 -2.19 -11.18 14.31
CA GLY A 249 -1.66 -10.35 13.24
C GLY A 249 -2.30 -10.58 11.87
N ILE A 250 -3.32 -11.44 11.75
CA ILE A 250 -4.08 -11.60 10.50
C ILE A 250 -5.06 -10.44 10.36
N ARG A 251 -5.14 -9.88 9.16
CA ARG A 251 -6.12 -8.87 8.77
C ARG A 251 -6.90 -9.37 7.57
N ILE A 252 -8.22 -9.33 7.64
CA ILE A 252 -9.11 -9.70 6.53
C ILE A 252 -9.90 -8.46 6.13
N THR A 253 -9.69 -7.97 4.91
CA THR A 253 -10.52 -6.91 4.33
C THR A 253 -11.50 -7.51 3.33
N VAL A 254 -12.80 -7.40 3.63
CA VAL A 254 -13.89 -7.75 2.70
C VAL A 254 -14.19 -6.54 1.83
N LEU A 255 -14.10 -6.70 0.51
CA LEU A 255 -14.37 -5.68 -0.50
C LEU A 255 -15.65 -6.05 -1.24
N GLY A 256 -16.74 -5.34 -0.97
CA GLY A 256 -18.02 -5.50 -1.68
C GLY A 256 -18.42 -4.23 -2.43
N THR A 257 -19.46 -4.35 -3.25
CA THR A 257 -19.97 -3.25 -4.09
C THR A 257 -20.68 -2.12 -3.31
N ARG A 258 -21.12 -2.34 -2.06
CA ARG A 258 -21.72 -1.30 -1.21
C ARG A 258 -20.73 -0.66 -0.25
N HIS A 259 -19.86 -1.47 0.36
CA HIS A 259 -18.84 -1.00 1.30
C HIS A 259 -17.71 -2.02 1.44
N ALA A 260 -16.63 -1.61 2.11
CA ALA A 260 -15.58 -2.51 2.55
C ALA A 260 -15.59 -2.66 4.08
N VAL A 261 -15.14 -3.80 4.57
CA VAL A 261 -15.03 -4.11 6.00
C VAL A 261 -13.62 -4.57 6.29
N ASP A 262 -12.99 -3.99 7.30
CA ASP A 262 -11.68 -4.38 7.79
C ASP A 262 -11.79 -5.09 9.14
N ILE A 263 -11.28 -6.31 9.18
CA ILE A 263 -11.40 -7.24 10.30
C ILE A 263 -9.98 -7.58 10.78
N GLN A 264 -9.76 -7.41 12.08
CA GLN A 264 -8.48 -7.67 12.72
C GLN A 264 -8.57 -8.97 13.55
N GLY A 265 -7.60 -9.84 13.36
CA GLY A 265 -7.49 -11.15 14.01
C GLY A 265 -8.30 -12.26 13.32
N CYS A 266 -7.84 -13.49 13.53
CA CYS A 266 -8.47 -14.71 13.03
C CYS A 266 -8.54 -15.77 14.14
N PRO A 267 -9.43 -15.62 15.14
CA PRO A 267 -9.50 -16.55 16.26
C PRO A 267 -9.87 -17.96 15.80
N ALA A 268 -9.42 -18.97 16.55
CA ALA A 268 -9.79 -20.36 16.26
C ALA A 268 -11.30 -20.55 16.41
N ALA A 269 -11.87 -21.46 15.63
CA ALA A 269 -13.18 -22.00 15.95
C ALA A 269 -13.13 -22.59 17.38
N PRO A 270 -14.14 -22.34 18.22
CA PRO A 270 -14.25 -22.96 19.54
C PRO A 270 -14.42 -24.48 19.45
#